data_AF-A0A7C9DES7-F1
#
_entry.id   AF-A0A7C9DES7-F1
#
_cell.length_a   1.000
_cell.length_b   1.000
_cell.length_c   1.000
_cell.angle_alpha   90.00
_cell.angle_beta   90.00
_cell.angle_gamma   90.00
#
_symmetry.space_group_name_H-M   'P 1'
#
loop_
_entity.id
_entity.type
_entity.pdbx_description
1 polymer ?
#
loop_
_entity_poly.entity_id
_entity_poly.type
_entity_poly.pdbx_seq_one_letter_code
_entity_poly.pdbx_strand_id
1 'polypeptide(L)'
;IYAKGCYKVGRKGCDVTISNDKGVSRIHAEIVVDAMEAFEPVGNRSSVSSKVRIRDCSKYGTVIMRNSSIKEKVHECPGRETYLKDGDLVLFGPGNATYRFCFVPLRFYLCSFTNSQV
;
A
#
# COMPACT_ATOMS: atom_id res chain seq x y z
N ILE A 1 1.84 7.39 -2.65
CA ILE A 1 0.94 6.98 -3.76
C ILE A 1 -0.35 7.78 -3.62
N TYR A 2 -0.72 8.60 -4.61
CA TYR A 2 -1.85 9.53 -4.51
C TYR A 2 -2.82 9.50 -5.72
N ALA A 3 -2.55 8.65 -6.72
CA ALA A 3 -3.46 8.40 -7.84
C ALA A 3 -3.70 6.90 -8.06
N LYS A 4 -4.78 6.55 -8.77
CA LYS A 4 -4.97 5.19 -9.28
C LYS A 4 -3.80 4.79 -10.18
N GLY A 5 -3.40 3.53 -10.17
CA GLY A 5 -2.30 3.06 -11.01
C GLY A 5 -1.56 1.86 -10.46
N CYS A 6 -0.55 1.42 -11.20
CA CYS A 6 0.36 0.35 -10.81
C CYS A 6 1.72 0.95 -10.44
N TYR A 7 2.18 0.66 -9.24
CA TYR A 7 3.40 1.21 -8.65
C TYR A 7 4.38 0.09 -8.35
N LYS A 8 5.56 0.12 -8.98
CA LYS A 8 6.62 -0.85 -8.76
C LYS A 8 7.30 -0.58 -7.44
N VAL A 9 7.54 -1.65 -6.69
CA VAL A 9 8.27 -1.65 -5.43
C VAL A 9 9.49 -2.54 -5.58
N GLY A 10 10.67 -2.05 -5.21
CA GLY A 10 11.88 -2.85 -5.31
C GLY A 10 13.15 -2.04 -5.12
N ARG A 11 14.30 -2.68 -5.36
CA ARG A 11 15.61 -2.09 -5.06
C ARG A 11 16.13 -1.10 -6.11
N LYS A 12 15.66 -1.16 -7.35
CA LYS A 12 16.17 -0.28 -8.43
C LYS A 12 15.12 -0.06 -9.52
N GLY A 13 14.95 1.20 -9.96
CA GLY A 13 14.06 1.57 -11.06
C GLY A 13 12.58 1.35 -10.73
N CYS A 14 12.19 1.65 -9.49
CA CYS A 14 10.85 1.44 -8.95
C CYS A 14 10.27 2.76 -8.40
N ASP A 15 8.95 2.90 -8.43
CA ASP A 15 8.22 4.05 -7.87
C ASP A 15 8.41 4.15 -6.36
N VAL A 16 8.44 3.01 -5.69
CA VAL A 16 8.80 2.88 -4.27
C VAL A 16 10.10 2.11 -4.16
N THR A 17 11.18 2.80 -3.78
CA THR A 17 12.52 2.21 -3.69
C THR A 17 12.82 1.71 -2.29
N ILE A 18 13.09 0.41 -2.15
CA ILE A 18 13.61 -0.22 -0.93
C ILE A 18 15.12 -0.36 -1.11
N SER A 19 15.87 0.59 -0.55
CA SER A 19 17.33 0.61 -0.64
C SER A 19 17.97 -0.37 0.35
N ASN A 20 19.22 -0.77 0.06
CA ASN A 20 20.13 -1.46 0.98
C ASN A 20 19.79 -2.90 1.41
N ASP A 21 18.67 -3.50 0.97
CA ASP A 21 18.38 -4.92 1.20
C ASP A 21 18.68 -5.77 -0.05
N LYS A 22 19.75 -6.59 -0.01
CA LYS A 22 20.14 -7.47 -1.13
C LYS A 22 19.13 -8.60 -1.38
N GLY A 23 18.33 -8.96 -0.39
CA GLY A 23 17.24 -9.93 -0.51
C GLY A 23 16.05 -9.39 -1.30
N VAL A 24 15.98 -8.07 -1.53
CA VAL A 24 14.94 -7.43 -2.32
C VAL A 24 15.34 -7.40 -3.81
N SER A 25 14.50 -8.03 -4.64
CA SER A 25 14.58 -7.96 -6.11
C SER A 25 14.59 -6.52 -6.66
N ARG A 26 15.12 -6.35 -7.88
CA ARG A 26 15.13 -5.04 -8.56
C ARG A 26 13.73 -4.47 -8.70
N ILE A 27 12.81 -5.27 -9.23
CA ILE A 27 11.36 -5.10 -9.14
C ILE A 27 10.88 -6.29 -8.31
N HIS A 28 10.31 -6.02 -7.14
CA HIS A 28 9.95 -7.02 -6.14
C HIS A 28 8.45 -7.27 -6.09
N ALA A 29 7.67 -6.20 -6.08
CA ALA A 29 6.23 -6.26 -6.06
C ALA A 29 5.64 -5.11 -6.88
N GLU A 30 4.37 -5.24 -7.21
CA GLU A 30 3.55 -4.17 -7.77
C GLU A 30 2.40 -3.87 -6.81
N ILE A 31 2.27 -2.61 -6.41
CA ILE A 31 1.10 -2.11 -5.69
C ILE A 31 0.13 -1.58 -6.75
N VAL A 32 -1.05 -2.18 -6.83
CA VAL A 32 -2.09 -1.79 -7.78
C VAL A 32 -3.21 -1.09 -7.04
N VAL A 33 -3.43 0.19 -7.34
CA VAL A 33 -4.52 0.99 -6.77
C VAL A 33 -5.64 1.11 -7.79
N ASP A 34 -6.69 0.30 -7.61
CA ASP A 34 -7.85 0.25 -8.51
C ASP A 34 -8.79 1.45 -8.27
N ALA A 35 -8.92 1.90 -7.02
CA ALA A 35 -9.68 3.09 -6.67
C ALA A 35 -9.09 3.86 -5.48
N MET A 36 -9.21 5.19 -5.54
CA MET A 36 -8.99 6.07 -4.41
C MET A 36 -10.33 6.32 -3.73
N GLU A 37 -10.65 5.49 -2.74
CA GLU A 37 -11.86 5.68 -1.95
C GLU A 37 -11.54 6.57 -0.76
N ALA A 38 -12.37 7.60 -0.54
CA ALA A 38 -12.26 8.45 0.63
C ALA A 38 -12.63 7.63 1.87
N PHE A 39 -11.71 7.57 2.84
CA PHE A 39 -12.00 7.00 4.15
C PHE A 39 -12.79 8.03 4.96
N GLU A 40 -14.12 7.99 4.85
CA GLU A 40 -14.99 8.88 5.64
C GLU A 40 -14.95 8.47 7.12
N PRO A 41 -14.56 9.37 8.04
CA PRO A 41 -14.53 9.05 9.48
C PRO A 41 -15.91 9.05 10.13
N VAL A 42 -16.97 9.44 9.40
CA VAL A 42 -18.28 9.72 9.99
C VAL A 42 -19.16 8.48 9.93
N GLY A 43 -19.19 7.74 11.04
CA GLY A 43 -20.23 6.78 11.36
C GLY A 43 -19.92 5.33 10.99
N ASN A 44 -19.56 4.54 12.01
CA ASN A 44 -19.72 3.07 12.07
C ASN A 44 -19.80 2.34 10.73
N ARG A 45 -18.69 2.16 10.01
CA ARG A 45 -18.58 1.08 9.01
C ARG A 45 -17.23 0.38 9.09
N SER A 46 -17.32 -0.79 9.69
CA SER A 46 -16.40 -1.91 9.53
C SER A 46 -15.94 -2.06 8.08
N SER A 47 -14.64 -2.26 7.89
CA SER A 47 -14.07 -2.86 6.67
C SER A 47 -14.37 -2.11 5.37
N VAL A 48 -13.87 -0.89 5.23
CA VAL A 48 -13.62 -0.37 3.87
C VAL A 48 -12.55 -1.27 3.25
N SER A 49 -12.97 -2.13 2.31
CA SER A 49 -12.06 -2.98 1.55
C SER A 49 -11.12 -2.06 0.79
N SER A 50 -9.85 -2.05 1.15
CA SER A 50 -8.89 -1.24 0.40
C SER A 50 -8.86 -1.78 -1.02
N LYS A 51 -9.19 -0.95 -2.01
CA LYS A 51 -9.11 -1.28 -3.44
C LYS A 51 -7.65 -1.24 -3.92
N VAL A 52 -6.75 -1.70 -3.04
CA VAL A 52 -5.31 -1.74 -3.23
C VAL A 52 -4.86 -3.19 -3.10
N ARG A 53 -4.29 -3.70 -4.19
CA ARG A 53 -3.71 -5.04 -4.24
C ARG A 53 -2.20 -4.94 -4.24
N ILE A 54 -1.57 -5.99 -3.76
CA ILE A 54 -0.15 -6.22 -3.92
C ILE A 54 0.06 -7.50 -4.72
N ARG A 55 0.92 -7.44 -5.73
CA ARG A 55 1.33 -8.57 -6.54
C ARG A 55 2.81 -8.84 -6.33
N ASP A 56 3.18 -10.08 -6.03
CA ASP A 56 4.57 -10.51 -5.86
C ASP A 56 5.20 -10.87 -7.22
N CYS A 57 6.35 -10.28 -7.51
CA CYS A 57 7.17 -10.54 -8.70
C CYS A 57 8.58 -11.01 -8.33
N SER A 58 8.80 -11.35 -7.05
CA SER A 58 10.12 -11.47 -6.47
C SER A 58 10.68 -12.89 -6.54
N LYS A 59 11.97 -13.02 -6.21
CA LYS A 59 12.63 -14.33 -6.10
C LYS A 59 12.31 -15.02 -4.77
N TYR A 60 12.24 -14.25 -3.68
CA TYR A 60 12.16 -14.77 -2.31
C TYR A 60 10.79 -14.58 -1.65
N GLY A 61 9.83 -14.00 -2.37
CA GLY A 61 8.47 -13.79 -1.93
C GLY A 61 8.27 -12.50 -1.13
N THR A 62 6.99 -12.13 -1.03
CA THR A 62 6.47 -11.05 -0.20
C THR A 62 5.54 -11.66 0.86
N VAL A 63 5.63 -11.20 2.10
CA VAL A 63 4.80 -11.69 3.22
C VAL A 63 3.99 -10.54 3.81
N ILE A 64 2.70 -10.76 4.04
CA ILE A 64 1.83 -9.83 4.75
C ILE A 64 1.54 -10.39 6.13
N MET A 65 1.75 -9.58 7.16
CA MET A 65 1.33 -9.90 8.53
C MET A 65 0.07 -9.09 8.87
N ARG A 66 -1.01 -9.79 9.20
CA ARG A 66 -2.31 -9.21 9.58
C ARG A 66 -2.66 -9.60 11.00
N ASN A 67 -2.74 -8.62 11.89
CA ASN A 67 -2.84 -8.87 13.34
C ASN A 67 -1.66 -9.76 13.81
N SER A 68 -1.38 -9.86 15.10
CA SER A 68 -0.12 -10.46 15.58
C SER A 68 0.07 -11.96 15.27
N SER A 69 -0.84 -12.62 14.53
CA SER A 69 -0.91 -14.06 14.33
C SER A 69 -1.00 -14.54 12.88
N ILE A 70 -1.48 -13.75 11.92
CA ILE A 70 -1.69 -14.23 10.54
C ILE A 70 -0.54 -13.76 9.65
N LYS A 71 0.18 -14.71 9.04
CA LYS A 71 1.18 -14.46 8.00
C LYS A 71 0.68 -15.06 6.69
N GLU A 72 0.46 -14.24 5.68
CA GLU A 72 0.08 -14.64 4.33
C GLU A 72 1.27 -14.42 3.40
N LYS A 73 1.70 -15.46 2.68
CA LYS A 73 2.74 -15.33 1.66
C LYS A 73 2.09 -15.05 0.32
N VAL A 74 2.30 -13.85 -0.21
CA VAL A 74 1.64 -13.36 -1.43
C VAL A 74 1.94 -14.25 -2.63
N HIS A 75 3.15 -14.85 -2.69
CA HIS A 75 3.55 -15.76 -3.76
C HIS A 75 2.73 -17.07 -3.81
N GLU A 76 2.16 -17.48 -2.68
CA GLU A 76 1.32 -18.68 -2.55
C GLU A 76 -0.16 -18.37 -2.86
N CYS A 77 -0.54 -17.09 -2.95
CA CYS A 77 -1.90 -16.67 -3.31
C CYS A 77 -2.19 -16.89 -4.80
N PRO A 78 -3.46 -17.08 -5.20
CA PRO A 78 -3.85 -17.15 -6.60
C PRO A 78 -3.39 -15.91 -7.37
N GLY A 79 -2.75 -16.11 -8.53
CA GLY A 79 -2.20 -14.99 -9.32
C GLY A 79 -1.03 -14.26 -8.66
N ARG A 80 -0.49 -14.78 -7.55
CA ARG A 80 0.55 -14.14 -6.73
C ARG A 80 0.15 -12.74 -6.27
N GLU A 81 -1.14 -12.53 -6.00
CA GLU A 81 -1.66 -11.25 -5.56
C GLU A 81 -2.73 -11.39 -4.48
N THR A 82 -2.88 -10.35 -3.66
CA THR A 82 -3.90 -10.27 -2.61
C THR A 82 -4.20 -8.81 -2.28
N TYR A 83 -5.28 -8.56 -1.54
CA TYR A 83 -5.65 -7.21 -1.11
C TYR A 83 -4.90 -6.80 0.16
N LEU A 84 -4.42 -5.57 0.18
CA LEU A 84 -3.90 -4.93 1.39
C LEU A 84 -5.05 -4.40 2.24
N LYS A 85 -4.85 -4.30 3.54
CA LYS A 85 -5.75 -3.61 4.48
C LYS A 85 -4.97 -2.57 5.25
N ASP A 86 -5.64 -1.51 5.65
CA ASP A 86 -5.02 -0.46 6.47
C ASP A 86 -4.41 -1.08 7.74
N GLY A 87 -3.14 -0.78 7.99
CA GLY A 87 -2.36 -1.34 9.09
C GLY A 87 -1.57 -2.61 8.77
N ASP A 88 -1.77 -3.25 7.61
CA ASP A 88 -1.03 -4.45 7.23
C ASP A 88 0.48 -4.19 7.20
N LEU A 89 1.26 -5.12 7.76
CA LEU A 89 2.73 -5.10 7.66
C LEU A 89 3.18 -5.96 6.49
N VAL A 90 3.94 -5.38 5.57
CA VAL A 90 4.44 -6.01 4.35
C VAL A 90 5.95 -6.19 4.45
N LEU A 91 6.41 -7.43 4.32
CA LEU A 91 7.81 -7.81 4.32
C LEU A 91 8.23 -8.21 2.91
N PHE A 92 9.31 -7.62 2.43
CA PHE A 92 9.86 -7.88 1.10
C PHE A 92 11.13 -8.72 1.19
N GLY A 93 11.08 -9.97 0.72
CA GLY A 93 12.20 -10.90 0.77
C GLY A 93 12.56 -11.36 2.19
N PRO A 94 13.74 -11.99 2.36
CA PRO A 94 14.15 -12.63 3.62
C PRO A 94 14.80 -11.67 4.62
N GLY A 95 15.02 -10.41 4.23
CA GLY A 95 15.73 -9.43 5.05
C GLY A 95 14.80 -8.66 5.99
N ASN A 96 15.21 -7.43 6.33
CA ASN A 96 14.53 -6.59 7.32
C ASN A 96 13.61 -5.54 6.67
N ALA A 97 13.35 -5.63 5.37
CA ALA A 97 12.51 -4.71 4.63
C ALA A 97 11.02 -4.86 4.98
N THR A 98 10.62 -4.39 6.16
CA THR A 98 9.24 -4.39 6.66
C THR A 98 8.64 -2.99 6.60
N TYR A 99 7.47 -2.86 5.98
CA TYR A 99 6.76 -1.60 5.80
C TYR A 99 5.30 -1.72 6.21
N ARG A 100 4.70 -0.66 6.76
CA ARG A 100 3.28 -0.63 7.08
C ARG A 100 2.49 0.01 5.94
N PHE A 101 1.47 -0.66 5.43
CA PHE A 101 0.52 -0.06 4.52
C PHE A 101 -0.49 0.76 5.32
N CYS A 102 -0.63 2.05 4.99
CA CYS A 102 -1.57 2.96 5.63
C CYS A 102 -2.27 3.86 4.61
N PHE A 103 -3.55 4.12 4.84
CA PHE A 103 -4.29 5.20 4.21
C PHE A 103 -4.14 6.48 5.03
N VAL A 104 -3.61 7.53 4.42
CA VAL A 104 -3.45 8.84 5.07
C VAL A 104 -4.33 9.86 4.33
N PRO A 105 -5.43 10.34 4.94
CA PRO A 105 -6.33 11.29 4.28
C PRO A 105 -5.67 12.66 4.14
N LEU A 106 -5.73 13.23 2.93
CA LEU A 106 -5.36 14.62 2.66
C LEU A 106 -6.63 15.45 2.53
N ARG A 107 -6.82 16.44 3.42
CA ARG A 107 -7.98 17.35 3.41
C ARG A 107 -7.52 18.76 3.08
N PHE A 108 -8.16 19.38 2.08
CA PHE A 108 -7.97 20.78 1.74
C PHE A 108 -9.20 21.56 2.18
N TYR A 109 -9.00 22.62 2.95
CA TYR A 109 -10.05 23.58 3.29
C TYR A 109 -9.90 24.79 2.36
N LEU A 110 -10.90 25.03 1.52
CA LEU A 110 -10.94 26.19 0.64
C LEU A 110 -11.79 27.27 1.31
N CYS A 111 -11.15 28.34 1.78
CA CYS A 111 -11.87 29.50 2.33
C CYS A 111 -12.06 30.55 1.24
N SER A 112 -13.30 30.90 0.91
CA SER A 112 -13.60 32.07 0.09
C SER A 112 -13.72 33.30 0.99
N PHE A 113 -12.78 34.24 0.88
CA PHE A 113 -12.96 35.57 1.46
C PHE A 113 -13.79 36.40 0.50
N THR A 114 -15.09 36.54 0.77
CA THR A 114 -15.88 37.60 0.14
C THR A 114 -15.45 38.90 0.77
N ASN A 115 -14.75 39.77 0.01
CA ASN A 115 -14.56 41.16 0.41
C ASN A 115 -15.94 41.82 0.47
N SER A 116 -16.45 42.01 1.68
CA SER A 116 -17.56 42.92 1.95
C SER A 116 -17.06 44.33 1.68
N GLN A 117 -17.12 44.78 0.43
CA GLN A 117 -17.01 46.21 0.12
C GLN A 117 -18.27 46.86 0.70
N VAL A 118 -18.09 47.64 1.77
CA VAL A 118 -19.09 48.55 2.35
C VAL A 118 -18.92 49.92 1.72
#